data_AF-A0A377AEI6-F1
#
_entry.id   AF-A0A377AEI6-F1
#
_cell.length_a   1.000
_cell.length_b   1.000
_cell.length_c   1.000
_cell.angle_alpha   90.00
_cell.angle_beta   90.00
_cell.angle_gamma   90.00
#
_symmetry.space_group_name_H-M   'P 1'
#
loop_
_entity.id
_entity.type
_entity.pdbx_description
1 polymer ?
#
loop_
_entity_poly.entity_id
_entity_poly.type
_entity_poly.pdbx_seq_one_letter_code
_entity_poly.pdbx_strand_id
1 'polypeptide(L)'
;MGEAILYQLHSLLAATALGFCRLAPTFYLLPFFASGNIPTVVRHPIIIVVSCALVQHYHYELLNLNEIDIALFAAREIIIGLFIACLLASPFWMFLAIGSFIDNQRGATLSSTLDPATGVDTSELARLFNLFSAAVYLTKGGMNFILETLWQSYNLWLSGNLIFLN
;
A
#
# COMPACT_ATOMS: atom_id res chain seq x y z
N MET A 1 8.30 -5.56 37.65
CA MET A 1 8.92 -4.74 36.58
C MET A 1 8.93 -5.48 35.24
N GLY A 2 9.30 -6.78 35.20
CA GLY A 2 9.28 -7.57 33.97
C GLY A 2 7.90 -7.72 33.30
N GLU A 3 6.85 -8.01 34.07
CA GLU A 3 5.48 -8.16 33.54
C GLU A 3 4.98 -6.92 32.78
N ALA A 4 5.21 -5.72 33.34
CA ALA A 4 4.80 -4.47 32.70
C ALA A 4 5.48 -4.24 31.34
N ILE A 5 6.76 -4.62 31.22
CA ILE A 5 7.52 -4.51 29.96
C ILE A 5 6.96 -5.48 28.92
N LEU A 6 6.58 -6.69 29.32
CA LEU A 6 5.98 -7.68 28.43
C LEU A 6 4.64 -7.21 27.88
N TYR A 7 3.77 -6.63 28.72
CA TYR A 7 2.50 -6.06 28.27
C TYR A 7 2.71 -4.91 27.29
N GLN A 8 3.68 -4.03 27.56
CA GLN A 8 4.00 -2.91 26.67
C GLN A 8 4.59 -3.38 25.32
N LEU A 9 5.39 -4.45 25.32
CA LEU A 9 5.91 -5.04 24.10
C LEU A 9 4.81 -5.70 23.27
N HIS A 10 3.89 -6.42 23.93
CA HIS A 10 2.76 -7.07 23.26
C HIS A 10 1.83 -6.04 22.61
N SER A 11 1.47 -4.97 23.32
CA SER A 11 0.61 -3.91 22.77
C SER A 11 1.30 -3.16 21.62
N LEU A 12 2.61 -2.90 21.74
CA LEU A 12 3.40 -2.32 20.65
C LEU A 12 3.38 -3.21 19.40
N LEU A 13 3.64 -4.51 19.56
CA LEU A 13 3.66 -5.46 18.44
C LEU A 13 2.30 -5.52 17.73
N ALA A 14 1.21 -5.63 18.49
CA ALA A 14 -0.14 -5.66 17.94
C ALA A 14 -0.52 -4.35 17.23
N ALA A 15 -0.16 -3.18 17.80
CA ALA A 15 -0.38 -1.89 17.14
C ALA A 15 0.43 -1.77 15.83
N THR A 16 1.68 -2.22 15.83
CA THR A 16 2.50 -2.24 14.59
C THR A 16 1.93 -3.18 13.53
N ALA A 17 1.36 -4.31 13.93
CA ALA A 17 0.72 -5.24 13.00
C ALA A 17 -0.52 -4.63 12.32
N LEU A 18 -1.36 -3.91 13.07
CA LEU A 18 -2.49 -3.17 12.50
C LEU A 18 -2.02 -2.02 11.60
N GLY A 19 -0.97 -1.30 12.00
CA GLY A 19 -0.32 -0.30 11.15
C GLY A 19 0.19 -0.90 9.84
N PHE A 20 0.75 -2.10 9.90
CA PHE A 20 1.22 -2.81 8.72
C PHE A 20 0.06 -3.14 7.77
N CYS A 21 -1.08 -3.60 8.30
CA CYS A 21 -2.28 -3.90 7.52
C CYS A 21 -2.77 -2.71 6.67
N ARG A 22 -2.72 -1.47 7.21
CA ARG A 22 -3.11 -0.27 6.45
C ARG A 22 -2.05 0.19 5.46
N LEU A 23 -0.77 0.12 5.83
CA LEU A 23 0.32 0.59 4.98
C LEU A 23 0.64 -0.36 3.81
N ALA A 24 0.55 -1.67 4.04
CA ALA A 24 1.00 -2.67 3.08
C ALA A 24 0.38 -2.47 1.68
N PRO A 25 -0.95 -2.29 1.50
CA PRO A 25 -1.54 -2.09 0.18
C PRO A 25 -0.89 -0.95 -0.63
N THR A 26 -0.53 0.16 0.02
CA THR A 26 0.11 1.30 -0.66
C THR A 26 1.48 0.93 -1.24
N PHE A 27 2.27 0.15 -0.50
CA PHE A 27 3.57 -0.34 -0.97
C PHE A 27 3.45 -1.45 -2.04
N TYR A 28 2.32 -2.16 -2.12
CA TYR A 28 2.10 -3.17 -3.15
C TYR A 28 1.56 -2.58 -4.46
N LEU A 29 0.71 -1.55 -4.39
CA LEU A 29 0.03 -0.99 -5.56
C LEU A 29 0.82 0.12 -6.26
N LEU A 30 1.66 0.87 -5.55
CA LEU A 30 2.46 1.93 -6.15
C LEU A 30 3.60 1.36 -7.02
N PRO A 31 3.77 1.84 -8.27
CA PRO A 31 4.66 1.21 -9.25
C PRO A 31 6.14 1.23 -8.85
N PHE A 32 6.58 2.21 -8.06
CA PHE A 32 7.96 2.33 -7.59
C PHE A 32 8.27 1.47 -6.36
N PHE A 33 7.25 0.89 -5.70
CA PHE A 33 7.40 -0.07 -4.59
C PHE A 33 7.03 -1.52 -4.97
N ALA A 34 6.51 -1.72 -6.17
CA ALA A 34 6.12 -3.04 -6.69
C ALA A 34 7.32 -4.01 -6.72
N SER A 35 7.03 -5.32 -6.64
CA SER A 35 8.02 -6.39 -6.46
C SER A 35 9.07 -6.51 -7.57
N GLY A 36 8.84 -5.91 -8.74
CA GLY A 36 9.84 -5.80 -9.80
C GLY A 36 11.00 -4.85 -9.47
N ASN A 37 10.79 -3.92 -8.53
CA ASN A 37 11.74 -2.85 -8.22
C ASN A 37 12.38 -3.01 -6.84
N ILE A 38 11.63 -3.51 -5.85
CA ILE A 38 12.12 -3.71 -4.48
C ILE A 38 11.87 -5.17 -4.05
N PRO A 39 12.92 -5.91 -3.65
CA PRO A 39 12.75 -7.26 -3.15
C PRO A 39 11.93 -7.27 -1.86
N THR A 40 11.08 -8.29 -1.73
CA THR A 40 10.17 -8.48 -0.59
C THR A 40 10.89 -8.46 0.77
N VAL A 41 12.16 -8.90 0.80
CA VAL A 41 13.03 -8.90 1.99
C VAL A 41 13.33 -7.49 2.49
N VAL A 42 13.44 -6.52 1.59
CA VAL A 42 13.69 -5.10 1.94
C VAL A 42 12.37 -4.36 2.18
N ARG A 43 11.32 -4.72 1.45
CA ARG A 43 10.02 -4.03 1.55
C ARG A 43 9.34 -4.20 2.91
N HIS A 44 9.29 -5.42 3.45
CA HIS A 44 8.59 -5.67 4.73
C HIS A 44 9.18 -4.89 5.92
N PRO A 45 10.51 -4.89 6.15
CA PRO A 45 11.12 -4.10 7.22
C PRO A 45 10.81 -2.60 7.10
N ILE A 46 10.82 -2.04 5.88
CA ILE A 46 10.49 -0.63 5.66
C ILE A 46 9.06 -0.33 6.12
N ILE A 47 8.10 -1.17 5.71
CA ILE A 47 6.70 -1.00 6.11
C ILE A 47 6.58 -1.08 7.63
N ILE A 48 7.22 -2.05 8.27
CA ILE A 48 7.19 -2.23 9.73
C ILE A 48 7.76 -1.00 10.45
N VAL A 49 8.89 -0.46 9.99
CA VAL A 49 9.51 0.74 10.58
C VAL A 49 8.59 1.96 10.44
N VAL A 50 7.96 2.15 9.28
CA VAL A 50 7.00 3.24 9.07
C VAL A 50 5.75 3.02 9.92
N SER A 51 5.23 1.79 10.03
CA SER A 51 4.11 1.45 10.90
C SER A 51 4.42 1.73 12.37
N CYS A 52 5.66 1.50 12.81
CA CYS A 52 6.09 1.81 14.18
C CYS A 52 5.98 3.31 14.52
N ALA A 53 6.25 4.20 13.56
CA ALA A 53 6.08 5.64 13.76
C ALA A 53 4.61 6.06 13.92
N LEU A 54 3.68 5.24 13.43
CA LEU A 54 2.23 5.50 13.45
C LEU A 54 1.52 4.90 14.67
N VAL A 55 2.25 4.15 15.52
CA VAL A 55 1.72 3.48 16.74
C VAL A 55 0.96 4.44 17.66
N GLN A 56 1.35 5.72 17.71
CA GLN A 56 0.70 6.74 18.53
C GLN A 56 -0.80 6.93 18.25
N HIS A 57 -1.30 6.54 17.08
CA HIS A 57 -2.73 6.61 16.74
C HIS A 57 -3.55 5.42 17.25
N TYR A 58 -2.87 4.37 17.73
CA TYR A 58 -3.51 3.18 18.28
C TYR A 58 -3.52 3.26 19.81
N HIS A 59 -4.60 3.83 20.36
CA HIS A 59 -4.86 3.84 21.81
C HIS A 59 -5.79 2.69 22.19
N TYR A 60 -5.35 1.45 21.95
CA TYR A 60 -6.12 0.28 22.37
C TYR A 60 -5.53 -0.39 23.59
N GLU A 61 -6.41 -0.77 24.51
CA GLU A 61 -6.19 -1.95 25.34
C GLU A 61 -6.45 -3.21 24.49
N LEU A 62 -5.52 -3.52 23.57
CA LEU A 62 -5.58 -4.71 22.70
C LEU A 62 -5.71 -6.02 23.49
N LEU A 63 -5.36 -6.00 24.78
CA LEU A 63 -5.41 -7.13 25.70
C LEU A 63 -6.83 -7.56 26.08
N ASN A 64 -7.84 -6.71 25.91
CA ASN A 64 -9.24 -7.00 26.28
C ASN A 64 -10.13 -7.38 25.09
N LEU A 65 -9.59 -7.40 23.87
CA LEU A 65 -10.36 -7.68 22.66
C LEU A 65 -10.39 -9.18 22.36
N ASN A 66 -11.55 -9.66 21.87
CA ASN A 66 -11.69 -11.04 21.43
C ASN A 66 -10.92 -11.27 20.12
N GLU A 67 -10.55 -12.51 19.82
CA GLU A 67 -9.78 -12.84 18.60
C GLU A 67 -10.52 -12.40 17.31
N ILE A 68 -11.84 -12.51 17.32
CA ILE A 68 -12.71 -12.10 16.22
C ILE A 68 -12.67 -10.58 16.01
N ASP A 69 -12.62 -9.80 17.08
CA ASP A 69 -12.60 -8.34 17.00
C ASP A 69 -11.27 -7.87 16.40
N ILE A 70 -10.16 -8.51 16.79
CA ILE A 70 -8.83 -8.22 16.22
C ILE A 70 -8.80 -8.49 14.72
N ALA A 71 -9.37 -9.63 14.28
CA ALA A 71 -9.46 -9.96 12.86
C ALA A 71 -10.32 -8.94 12.09
N LEU A 72 -11.42 -8.49 12.69
CA LEU A 72 -12.30 -7.47 12.10
C LEU A 72 -11.61 -6.10 11.97
N PHE A 73 -10.86 -5.69 13.00
CA PHE A 73 -10.03 -4.49 12.94
C PHE A 73 -8.96 -4.60 11.85
N ALA A 74 -8.24 -5.71 11.76
CA ALA A 74 -7.25 -5.93 10.71
C ALA A 74 -7.87 -5.85 9.31
N ALA A 75 -9.04 -6.49 9.11
CA ALA A 75 -9.76 -6.43 7.84
C ALA A 75 -10.15 -4.99 7.46
N ARG A 76 -10.67 -4.21 8.42
CA ARG A 76 -10.98 -2.79 8.22
C ARG A 76 -9.74 -1.99 7.82
N GLU A 77 -8.62 -2.17 8.51
CA GLU A 77 -7.37 -1.47 8.21
C GLU A 77 -6.86 -1.80 6.80
N ILE A 78 -6.98 -3.06 6.37
CA ILE A 78 -6.66 -3.49 5.01
C ILE A 78 -7.57 -2.80 3.99
N ILE A 79 -8.89 -2.75 4.24
CA ILE A 79 -9.86 -2.13 3.31
C ILE A 79 -9.56 -0.63 3.15
N ILE A 80 -9.32 0.08 4.24
CA ILE A 80 -8.97 1.50 4.21
C ILE A 80 -7.64 1.70 3.47
N GLY A 81 -6.63 0.90 3.80
CA GLY A 81 -5.33 0.94 3.14
C GLY A 81 -5.42 0.69 1.64
N LEU A 82 -6.23 -0.29 1.23
CA LEU A 82 -6.46 -0.63 -0.17
C LEU A 82 -7.17 0.50 -0.91
N PHE A 83 -8.19 1.10 -0.29
CA PHE A 83 -8.92 2.23 -0.88
C PHE A 83 -7.98 3.42 -1.15
N ILE A 84 -7.18 3.80 -0.14
CA ILE A 84 -6.18 4.87 -0.28
C ILE A 84 -5.14 4.51 -1.34
N ALA A 85 -4.63 3.27 -1.31
CA ALA A 85 -3.65 2.79 -2.28
C ALA A 85 -4.18 2.84 -3.72
N CYS A 86 -5.43 2.45 -3.96
CA CYS A 86 -6.07 2.56 -5.28
C CYS A 86 -6.18 4.01 -5.75
N LEU A 87 -6.56 4.94 -4.87
CA LEU A 87 -6.62 6.37 -5.21
C LEU A 87 -5.23 6.91 -5.57
N LEU A 88 -4.21 6.59 -4.77
CA LEU A 88 -2.83 6.98 -5.03
C LEU A 88 -2.24 6.32 -6.28
N ALA A 89 -2.65 5.09 -6.60
CA ALA A 89 -2.17 4.34 -7.77
C ALA A 89 -2.85 4.77 -9.08
N SER A 90 -4.07 5.32 -9.00
CA SER A 90 -4.90 5.71 -10.15
C SER A 90 -4.20 6.52 -11.25
N PRO A 91 -3.38 7.57 -10.97
CA PRO A 91 -2.70 8.32 -12.04
C PRO A 91 -1.72 7.42 -12.81
N PHE A 92 -1.02 6.51 -12.15
CA PHE A 92 -0.06 5.62 -12.79
C PHE A 92 -0.75 4.59 -13.68
N TRP A 93 -1.90 4.07 -13.25
CA TRP A 93 -2.73 3.18 -14.06
C TRP A 93 -3.26 3.89 -15.31
N MET A 94 -3.63 5.17 -15.19
CA MET A 94 -4.04 5.98 -16.34
C MET A 94 -2.90 6.12 -17.37
N PHE A 95 -1.68 6.47 -16.93
CA PHE A 95 -0.52 6.56 -17.83
C PHE A 95 -0.13 5.22 -18.46
N LEU A 96 -0.22 4.14 -17.70
CA LEU A 96 -0.02 2.78 -18.20
C LEU A 96 -1.04 2.44 -19.31
N ALA A 97 -2.33 2.72 -19.06
CA ALA A 97 -3.39 2.47 -20.03
C ALA A 97 -3.22 3.31 -21.31
N ILE A 98 -2.86 4.59 -21.17
CA ILE A 98 -2.57 5.47 -22.32
C ILE A 98 -1.44 4.91 -23.17
N GLY A 99 -0.34 4.47 -22.55
CA GLY A 99 0.78 3.92 -23.31
C GLY A 99 0.44 2.61 -24.03
N SER A 100 -0.33 1.74 -23.37
CA SER A 100 -0.81 0.49 -23.97
C SER A 100 -1.74 0.77 -25.15
N PHE A 101 -2.63 1.75 -25.02
CA PHE A 101 -3.52 2.17 -26.10
C PHE A 101 -2.74 2.67 -27.33
N ILE A 102 -1.71 3.50 -27.13
CA ILE A 102 -0.88 4.02 -28.23
C ILE A 102 -0.09 2.89 -28.92
N ASP A 103 0.50 1.97 -28.16
CA ASP A 103 1.22 0.82 -28.73
C ASP A 103 0.29 -0.09 -29.53
N ASN A 104 -0.93 -0.29 -29.05
CA ASN A 104 -1.94 -1.06 -29.77
C ASN A 104 -2.32 -0.41 -31.11
N GLN A 105 -2.50 0.92 -31.12
CA GLN A 105 -2.86 1.65 -32.35
C GLN A 105 -1.76 1.63 -33.41
N ARG A 106 -0.49 1.49 -33.01
CA ARG A 106 0.64 1.40 -33.94
C ARG A 106 0.95 -0.04 -34.38
N GLY A 107 0.19 -1.02 -33.90
CA GLY A 107 0.37 -2.44 -34.22
C GLY A 107 1.57 -3.08 -33.53
N ALA A 108 2.16 -2.44 -32.52
CA ALA A 108 3.32 -2.99 -31.79
C ALA A 108 2.96 -4.26 -30.99
N THR A 109 1.69 -4.39 -30.60
CA THR A 109 1.10 -5.56 -29.93
C THR A 109 0.68 -6.68 -30.88
N LEU A 110 0.82 -6.51 -32.20
CA LEU A 110 0.40 -7.53 -33.17
C LEU A 110 1.33 -8.75 -33.15
N SER A 111 2.60 -8.56 -32.81
CA SER A 111 3.59 -9.65 -32.69
C SER A 111 3.26 -10.62 -31.55
N SER A 112 2.72 -10.14 -30.42
CA SER A 112 2.32 -11.00 -29.29
C SER A 112 1.02 -11.77 -29.56
N THR A 113 0.19 -11.30 -30.50
CA THR A 113 -1.00 -12.03 -30.96
C THR A 113 -0.64 -13.16 -31.93
N LEU A 114 0.43 -12.98 -32.72
CA LEU A 114 0.87 -13.96 -33.73
C LEU A 114 1.77 -15.06 -33.16
N ASP A 115 2.60 -14.76 -32.16
CA ASP A 115 3.39 -15.74 -31.42
C ASP A 115 3.30 -15.52 -29.89
N PRO A 116 2.29 -16.12 -29.22
CA PRO A 116 2.12 -16.00 -27.78
C PRO A 116 3.25 -16.63 -26.96
N ALA A 117 4.07 -17.51 -27.57
CA ALA A 117 5.12 -18.24 -26.86
C ALA A 117 6.35 -17.37 -26.54
N THR A 118 6.51 -16.23 -27.23
CA THR A 118 7.59 -15.25 -26.99
C THR A 118 7.24 -14.17 -25.95
N GLY A 119 5.96 -14.06 -25.57
CA GLY A 119 5.54 -13.63 -24.23
C GLY A 119 5.92 -12.22 -23.77
N VAL A 120 5.94 -11.21 -24.65
CA VAL A 120 6.02 -9.81 -24.20
C VAL A 120 4.59 -9.25 -24.08
N ASP A 121 3.89 -9.63 -23.01
CA ASP A 121 2.51 -9.17 -22.74
C ASP A 121 2.42 -7.71 -22.28
N THR A 122 3.56 -7.06 -22.01
CA THR A 122 3.61 -5.70 -21.49
C THR A 122 4.13 -4.74 -22.54
N SER A 123 3.28 -3.79 -22.95
CA SER A 123 3.66 -2.66 -23.80
C SER A 123 4.87 -1.91 -23.20
N GLU A 124 5.96 -1.82 -23.96
CA GLU A 124 7.18 -1.11 -23.53
C GLU A 124 6.90 0.40 -23.38
N LEU A 125 6.05 0.98 -24.22
CA LEU A 125 5.66 2.39 -24.11
C LEU A 125 4.78 2.64 -22.88
N ALA A 126 3.88 1.71 -22.53
CA ALA A 126 3.13 1.75 -21.27
C ALA A 126 4.07 1.75 -20.07
N ARG A 127 5.06 0.87 -20.07
CA ARG A 127 6.06 0.78 -19.00
C ARG A 127 6.88 2.06 -18.89
N LEU A 128 7.29 2.64 -20.01
CA LEU A 128 7.99 3.93 -20.06
C LEU A 128 7.14 5.06 -19.45
N PHE A 129 5.86 5.16 -19.82
CA PHE A 129 4.95 6.19 -19.30
C PHE A 129 4.66 6.01 -17.81
N ASN A 130 4.55 4.76 -17.34
CA ASN A 130 4.41 4.46 -15.93
C ASN A 130 5.65 4.89 -15.14
N LEU A 131 6.86 4.58 -15.62
CA LEU A 131 8.11 5.00 -14.97
C LEU A 131 8.30 6.52 -15.01
N PHE A 132 7.97 7.16 -16.13
CA PHE A 132 8.05 8.62 -16.29
C PHE A 132 7.11 9.34 -15.31
N SER A 133 5.85 8.91 -15.23
CA SER A 133 4.88 9.48 -14.29
C SER A 133 5.30 9.25 -12.83
N ALA A 134 5.85 8.08 -12.49
CA ALA A 134 6.46 7.82 -11.18
C ALA A 134 7.60 8.78 -10.86
N ALA A 135 8.53 9.01 -11.80
CA ALA A 135 9.64 9.94 -11.62
C ALA A 135 9.15 11.39 -11.42
N VAL A 136 8.19 11.85 -12.23
CA VAL A 136 7.60 13.19 -12.08
C VAL A 136 6.88 13.32 -10.73
N TYR A 137 6.11 12.30 -10.33
CA TYR A 137 5.41 12.31 -9.05
C TYR A 137 6.37 12.40 -7.86
N LEU A 138 7.44 11.61 -7.85
CA LEU A 138 8.44 11.61 -6.78
C LEU A 138 9.22 12.93 -6.73
N THR A 139 9.62 13.50 -7.88
CA THR A 139 10.33 14.79 -7.92
C THR A 139 9.48 15.98 -7.46
N LYS A 140 8.15 15.87 -7.53
CA LYS A 140 7.21 16.87 -6.99
C LYS A 140 6.90 16.68 -5.49
N GLY A 141 7.61 15.80 -4.80
CA GLY A 141 7.41 15.55 -3.37
C GLY A 141 6.32 14.52 -3.07
N GLY A 142 5.97 13.67 -4.03
CA GLY A 142 4.92 12.66 -3.88
C GLY A 142 5.10 11.73 -2.67
N MET A 143 6.34 11.48 -2.23
CA MET A 143 6.59 10.68 -1.02
C MET A 143 6.04 11.34 0.25
N ASN A 144 6.21 12.67 0.39
CA ASN A 144 5.65 13.41 1.52
C ASN A 144 4.12 13.40 1.46
N PHE A 145 3.56 13.58 0.26
CA PHE A 145 2.11 13.53 0.06
C PHE A 145 1.51 12.17 0.44
N ILE A 146 2.16 11.06 0.08
CA ILE A 146 1.74 9.70 0.47
C ILE A 146 1.72 9.55 1.99
N LEU A 147 2.83 9.91 2.65
CA LEU A 147 2.95 9.79 4.11
C LEU A 147 1.94 10.69 4.83
N GLU A 148 1.73 11.91 4.35
CA GLU A 148 0.75 12.84 4.90
C GLU A 148 -0.68 12.32 4.71
N THR A 149 -1.02 11.80 3.54
CA THR A 149 -2.34 11.19 3.29
C THR A 149 -2.59 10.01 4.22
N LEU A 150 -1.59 9.14 4.40
CA LEU A 150 -1.69 8.00 5.31
C LEU A 150 -1.81 8.46 6.77
N TRP A 151 -1.03 9.45 7.18
CA TRP A 151 -1.14 10.05 8.51
C TRP A 151 -2.53 10.65 8.76
N GLN A 152 -3.03 11.47 7.84
CA GLN A 152 -4.36 12.08 7.96
C GLN A 152 -5.48 11.03 7.97
N SER A 153 -5.29 9.88 7.31
CA SER A 153 -6.25 8.78 7.35
C SER A 153 -6.49 8.23 8.75
N TYR A 154 -5.48 8.30 9.64
CA TYR A 154 -5.61 7.88 11.03
C TYR A 154 -6.45 8.85 11.86
N ASN A 155 -6.44 10.13 11.51
CA ASN A 155 -7.26 11.15 12.16
C ASN A 155 -8.73 11.06 11.71
N LEU A 156 -8.97 10.75 10.44
CA LEU A 156 -10.32 10.62 9.88
C LEU A 156 -10.99 9.30 10.30
N TRP A 157 -10.29 8.18 10.12
CA TRP A 157 -10.76 6.87 10.55
C TRP A 157 -10.03 6.45 11.82
N LEU A 158 -10.40 7.11 12.93
CA LEU A 158 -9.88 6.79 14.25
C LEU A 158 -10.04 5.30 14.51
N SER A 159 -8.97 4.67 15.00
CA SER A 159 -8.91 3.21 15.08
C SER A 159 -9.93 2.62 16.06
N GLY A 160 -10.56 3.41 16.95
CA GLY A 160 -11.32 2.95 18.12
C GLY A 160 -12.84 2.80 18.00
N ASN A 161 -13.48 3.16 16.88
CA ASN A 161 -14.95 3.23 16.80
C ASN A 161 -15.53 2.19 15.84
N LEU A 162 -16.18 1.16 16.41
CA LEU A 162 -16.94 0.12 15.68
C LEU A 162 -18.31 0.62 15.19
N ILE A 163 -18.49 1.93 14.98
CA ILE A 163 -19.79 2.53 14.58
C ILE A 163 -20.26 2.02 13.20
N PHE A 164 -19.39 1.45 12.38
CA PHE A 164 -19.80 0.94 11.06
C PHE A 164 -20.55 -0.41 11.08
N LEU A 165 -20.75 -1.03 12.25
CA LEU A 165 -21.41 -2.34 12.38
C LEU A 165 -22.61 -2.36 13.35
N ASN A 166 -23.10 -1.20 13.78
CA ASN A 166 -24.31 -1.06 14.60
C ASN A 166 -25.17 0.09 14.06
#